data_AF-A0AAD3TMA4-F1
#
_entry.id   AF-A0AAD3TMA4-F1
#
_cell.length_a   1.000
_cell.length_b   1.000
_cell.length_c   1.000
_cell.angle_alpha   90.00
_cell.angle_beta   90.00
_cell.angle_gamma   90.00
#
_symmetry.space_group_name_H-M   'P 1'
#
loop_
_entity.id
_entity.type
_entity.pdbx_description
1 polymer ?
#
loop_
_entity_poly.entity_id
_entity_poly.type
_entity_poly.pdbx_seq_one_letter_code
_entity_poly.pdbx_strand_id
1 'polypeptide(L)'
;MGFGGATLHTLKLAAVPSTSIFRPLSKSPTLHRLSLQRYHPLPLLARPLSLPSLSTLQSTPTAAVASTSDKVGKPQWKAAIDFKWIRDNREDVAANIKNRNSNANLELVLELYEKMLSVQREVEQLRGERNVVANQMKGKLEPSQRQKLIEEGKNLKEGLASLEEDLLRLTDELQQEAQCIPNMTHPDVPIGEEECSVLRKTVGSPREFAFPIKDHLQLGKELDLFNFDAAAEVSGSKFYYLKNEAVMLEMALVNWTLSEVTRRGFIPLTTPEIVRSSVVEKCGFQPRGENTQVYSIEGTDQCLIGTAEIPVGGIHMDSILPESSLPLKYVAHSHCFRTEAGAAGAATRGLYRVHQFNKVEMFILCRPEDSDMYLGELIGIEEDLFSSLGFHFKTLDMASADLGAPAFRKFDVEAWMPGLERYGEISSASNCTDYQSRRLGIRYRSSEPSTSINQKKGKSNAPTQFVHTLNATACAVPRMIICLLENYQQVDGSVVIPEPLRPFMGGLQCITSKSK
;
A
#
# COMPACT_ATOMS: atom_id res chain seq x y z
N MET A 1 15.59 24.36 77.25
CA MET A 1 15.05 23.58 78.39
C MET A 1 13.75 22.95 77.90
N GLY A 2 13.50 21.63 77.87
CA GLY A 2 14.21 20.42 78.28
C GLY A 2 13.97 19.31 77.22
N PHE A 3 14.98 18.48 76.96
CA PHE A 3 15.13 17.07 77.41
C PHE A 3 14.16 16.09 76.72
N GLY A 4 14.54 15.02 76.02
CA GLY A 4 15.85 14.38 75.82
C GLY A 4 15.66 12.96 75.21
N GLY A 5 16.77 12.33 74.82
CA GLY A 5 16.89 10.89 74.47
C GLY A 5 17.14 10.63 72.98
N ALA A 6 18.38 10.51 72.45
CA ALA A 6 19.36 9.41 72.57
C ALA A 6 18.85 8.11 71.88
N THR A 7 19.56 7.35 71.02
CA THR A 7 21.00 7.24 70.70
C THR A 7 21.25 6.28 69.50
N LEU A 8 22.26 6.60 68.67
CA LEU A 8 23.35 5.75 68.09
C LEU A 8 23.10 4.38 67.38
N HIS A 9 23.57 4.26 66.12
CA HIS A 9 24.84 3.56 65.75
C HIS A 9 25.16 3.76 64.22
N THR A 10 26.23 4.48 63.83
CA THR A 10 27.63 4.04 63.56
C THR A 10 27.83 3.39 62.16
N LEU A 11 28.31 4.15 61.15
CA LEU A 11 29.70 4.22 60.60
C LEU A 11 30.08 3.00 59.73
N LYS A 12 30.67 3.09 58.52
CA LYS A 12 31.87 3.85 58.13
C LYS A 12 32.06 3.86 56.60
N LEU A 13 32.50 5.01 56.09
CA LEU A 13 33.20 5.20 54.79
C LEU A 13 34.71 5.38 55.08
N ALA A 14 35.50 5.33 54.00
CA ALA A 14 36.95 5.64 53.84
C ALA A 14 37.84 4.39 53.65
N ALA A 15 38.86 4.36 52.78
CA ALA A 15 39.65 5.45 52.23
C ALA A 15 40.38 5.08 50.91
N VAL A 16 40.65 6.12 50.12
CA VAL A 16 41.67 6.32 49.06
C VAL A 16 43.02 6.63 49.77
N PRO A 17 44.27 6.31 49.28
CA PRO A 17 44.99 7.13 48.25
C PRO A 17 46.16 6.42 47.47
N SER A 18 46.41 6.73 46.19
CA SER A 18 47.30 7.76 45.57
C SER A 18 48.68 7.25 45.12
N THR A 19 49.07 7.60 43.88
CA THR A 19 50.36 8.23 43.41
C THR A 19 50.36 8.21 41.86
N SER A 20 50.15 9.32 41.12
CA SER A 20 51.10 10.39 40.67
C SER A 20 52.17 9.86 39.68
N ILE A 21 52.44 10.39 38.47
CA ILE A 21 52.93 11.74 38.09
C ILE A 21 52.93 11.93 36.52
N PHE A 22 52.44 13.10 36.03
CA PHE A 22 52.90 14.04 34.94
C PHE A 22 53.72 13.54 33.71
N ARG A 23 53.68 14.06 32.44
CA ARG A 23 53.07 15.19 31.66
C ARG A 23 53.44 14.96 30.12
N PRO A 24 53.33 15.90 29.14
CA PRO A 24 52.19 16.17 28.22
C PRO A 24 52.45 16.19 26.67
N LEU A 25 51.36 16.47 25.93
CA LEU A 25 51.15 17.35 24.75
C LEU A 25 51.70 17.06 23.33
N SER A 26 50.71 17.05 22.41
CA SER A 26 50.63 17.73 21.10
C SER A 26 50.62 16.85 19.85
N LYS A 27 49.54 16.95 19.05
CA LYS A 27 49.52 17.59 17.72
C LYS A 27 48.16 17.38 17.03
N SER A 28 47.66 18.47 16.46
CA SER A 28 46.46 18.62 15.62
C SER A 28 46.55 17.82 14.30
N PRO A 29 45.42 17.61 13.60
CA PRO A 29 45.44 17.50 12.15
C PRO A 29 44.80 18.72 11.49
N THR A 30 45.53 19.22 10.51
CA THR A 30 45.28 20.35 9.63
C THR A 30 44.16 20.09 8.62
N LEU A 31 43.34 21.12 8.40
CA LEU A 31 42.45 21.31 7.25
C LEU A 31 43.23 21.21 5.94
N HIS A 32 42.82 20.30 5.04
CA HIS A 32 43.30 20.30 3.67
C HIS A 32 42.59 21.39 2.86
N ARG A 33 43.40 22.36 2.43
CA ARG A 33 43.11 23.42 1.47
C ARG A 33 42.87 22.78 0.09
N LEU A 34 41.63 22.77 -0.40
CA LEU A 34 41.35 22.49 -1.81
C LEU A 34 41.74 23.73 -2.62
N SER A 35 42.74 23.58 -3.49
CA SER A 35 43.20 24.63 -4.39
C SER A 35 42.19 24.84 -5.51
N LEU A 36 41.81 26.11 -5.72
CA LEU A 36 41.28 26.64 -6.96
C LEU A 36 42.16 26.19 -8.14
N GLN A 37 41.63 25.33 -9.01
CA GLN A 37 42.17 25.13 -10.35
C GLN A 37 41.33 25.88 -11.37
N ARG A 38 42.05 26.53 -12.26
CA ARG A 38 41.63 27.54 -13.23
C ARG A 38 40.71 26.94 -14.29
N TYR A 39 39.66 27.68 -14.59
CA TYR A 39 38.94 27.62 -15.85
C TYR A 39 39.90 27.85 -17.02
N HIS A 40 39.90 26.94 -17.98
CA HIS A 40 40.22 27.28 -19.37
C HIS A 40 39.05 26.87 -20.26
N PRO A 41 38.64 27.75 -21.19
CA PRO A 41 37.53 27.54 -22.11
C PRO A 41 38.00 26.72 -23.32
N LEU A 42 37.06 26.20 -24.12
CA LEU A 42 37.11 25.96 -25.58
C LEU A 42 36.01 24.95 -25.98
N PRO A 43 35.54 24.91 -27.24
CA PRO A 43 35.06 26.02 -28.06
C PRO A 43 33.63 25.80 -28.57
N LEU A 44 32.99 26.91 -28.96
CA LEU A 44 31.84 26.95 -29.84
C LEU A 44 32.14 26.23 -31.16
N LEU A 45 31.31 25.25 -31.51
CA LEU A 45 31.12 24.82 -32.89
C LEU A 45 29.70 25.17 -33.32
N ALA A 46 29.65 26.08 -34.28
CA ALA A 46 28.44 26.55 -34.92
C ALA A 46 28.12 25.70 -36.15
N ARG A 47 26.80 25.58 -36.39
CA ARG A 47 26.07 25.39 -37.67
C ARG A 47 26.05 23.99 -38.31
N PRO A 48 25.06 23.67 -39.18
CA PRO A 48 23.95 24.52 -39.69
C PRO A 48 22.54 23.91 -39.60
N LEU A 49 21.58 24.78 -39.91
CA LEU A 49 20.16 24.54 -40.17
C LEU A 49 19.93 23.53 -41.32
N SER A 50 18.94 22.66 -41.16
CA SER A 50 18.14 22.09 -42.26
C SER A 50 16.72 21.78 -41.79
N LEU A 51 15.74 22.34 -42.52
CA LEU A 51 14.30 22.04 -42.52
C LEU A 51 13.97 21.47 -43.92
N PRO A 52 12.73 21.03 -44.19
CA PRO A 52 12.08 19.80 -43.77
C PRO A 52 11.83 18.87 -44.98
N SER A 53 11.54 17.59 -44.76
CA SER A 53 11.00 16.71 -45.82
C SER A 53 9.67 16.10 -45.40
N LEU A 54 8.62 16.48 -46.12
CA LEU A 54 7.30 15.87 -46.08
C LEU A 54 7.27 14.51 -46.79
N SER A 55 6.41 13.65 -46.24
CA SER A 55 5.60 12.62 -46.89
C SER A 55 6.27 11.47 -47.64
N THR A 56 6.15 10.27 -47.06
CA THR A 56 5.74 9.09 -47.82
C THR A 56 4.96 8.12 -46.92
N LEU A 57 3.79 7.73 -47.41
CA LEU A 57 2.92 6.68 -46.87
C LEU A 57 3.67 5.36 -46.77
N GLN A 58 3.52 4.65 -45.65
CA GLN A 58 3.63 3.19 -45.64
C GLN A 58 2.78 2.57 -44.51
N SER A 59 1.79 1.81 -44.99
CA SER A 59 0.98 0.77 -44.36
C SER A 59 1.34 0.33 -42.95
N THR A 60 0.33 0.37 -42.09
CA THR A 60 0.16 -0.42 -40.87
C THR A 60 0.44 -1.91 -41.11
N PRO A 61 1.33 -2.57 -40.34
CA PRO A 61 1.23 -4.00 -40.13
C PRO A 61 0.20 -4.24 -39.03
N THR A 62 -0.93 -4.81 -39.43
CA THR A 62 -1.87 -5.51 -38.55
C THR A 62 -1.07 -6.51 -37.71
N ALA A 63 -1.04 -6.31 -36.39
CA ALA A 63 -0.47 -7.27 -35.46
C ALA A 63 -1.31 -8.56 -35.54
N ALA A 64 -0.76 -9.56 -36.23
CA ALA A 64 -1.28 -10.90 -36.22
C ALA A 64 -1.20 -11.44 -34.78
N VAL A 65 -2.33 -11.95 -34.29
CA VAL A 65 -2.44 -12.75 -33.07
C VAL A 65 -1.51 -13.95 -33.23
N ALA A 66 -0.33 -13.88 -32.63
CA ALA A 66 0.54 -15.02 -32.51
C ALA A 66 -0.05 -15.93 -31.43
N SER A 67 -0.63 -17.06 -31.85
CA SER A 67 -0.96 -18.15 -30.94
C SER A 67 0.34 -18.71 -30.38
N THR A 68 0.69 -18.29 -29.17
CA THR A 68 1.77 -18.92 -28.40
C THR A 68 1.36 -20.34 -28.09
N SER A 69 2.21 -21.29 -28.45
CA SER A 69 2.15 -22.65 -27.93
C SER A 69 2.55 -22.58 -26.46
N ASP A 70 1.54 -22.47 -25.60
CA ASP A 70 1.72 -22.37 -24.15
C ASP A 70 2.25 -23.69 -23.61
N LYS A 71 3.57 -23.80 -23.53
CA LYS A 71 4.18 -24.68 -22.52
C LYS A 71 3.69 -24.15 -21.17
N VAL A 72 2.92 -24.95 -20.44
CA VAL A 72 2.40 -24.54 -19.13
C VAL A 72 3.56 -24.12 -18.23
N GLY A 73 3.64 -22.81 -18.01
CA GLY A 73 4.66 -22.19 -17.17
C GLY A 73 4.48 -22.62 -15.72
N LYS A 74 5.51 -22.40 -14.88
CA LYS A 74 5.33 -22.51 -13.43
C LYS A 74 4.16 -21.60 -13.02
N PRO A 75 3.27 -22.05 -12.11
CA PRO A 75 2.10 -21.27 -11.74
C PRO A 75 2.57 -19.90 -11.24
N GLN A 76 1.98 -18.84 -11.80
CA GLN A 76 2.41 -17.45 -11.54
C GLN A 76 2.11 -17.05 -10.09
N TRP A 77 1.18 -17.74 -9.45
CA TRP A 77 0.60 -17.39 -8.17
C TRP A 77 0.97 -18.38 -7.07
N LYS A 78 1.66 -17.88 -6.04
CA LYS A 78 1.87 -18.61 -4.76
C LYS A 78 0.77 -18.33 -3.72
N ALA A 79 -0.03 -17.30 -3.97
CA ALA A 79 -1.18 -16.91 -3.15
C ALA A 79 -2.26 -17.98 -3.25
N ALA A 80 -2.68 -18.56 -2.13
CA ALA A 80 -3.77 -19.54 -2.13
C ALA A 80 -5.08 -18.86 -1.75
N ILE A 81 -5.96 -18.66 -2.74
CA ILE A 81 -7.36 -18.32 -2.47
C ILE A 81 -8.07 -19.57 -1.96
N ASP A 82 -8.94 -19.40 -0.96
CA ASP A 82 -9.71 -20.52 -0.41
C ASP A 82 -10.94 -20.81 -1.29
N PHE A 83 -10.71 -21.49 -2.41
CA PHE A 83 -11.77 -21.85 -3.37
C PHE A 83 -12.89 -22.67 -2.74
N LYS A 84 -12.52 -23.54 -1.78
CA LYS A 84 -13.50 -24.35 -1.04
C LYS A 84 -14.41 -23.46 -0.20
N TRP A 85 -13.85 -22.47 0.50
CA TRP A 85 -14.64 -21.52 1.27
C TRP A 85 -15.58 -20.72 0.36
N ILE A 86 -15.11 -20.25 -0.81
CA ILE A 86 -15.97 -19.55 -1.78
C ILE A 86 -17.16 -20.42 -2.20
N ARG A 87 -16.91 -21.69 -2.56
CA ARG A 87 -17.98 -22.64 -2.91
C ARG A 87 -18.95 -22.89 -1.77
N ASP A 88 -18.41 -23.13 -0.57
CA ASP A 88 -19.20 -23.49 0.62
C ASP A 88 -20.03 -22.30 1.14
N ASN A 89 -19.70 -21.06 0.77
CA ASN A 89 -20.39 -19.81 1.15
C ASN A 89 -20.88 -19.01 -0.07
N ARG A 90 -21.21 -19.69 -1.18
CA ARG A 90 -21.51 -19.04 -2.48
C ARG A 90 -22.64 -18.01 -2.40
N GLU A 91 -23.65 -18.22 -1.57
CA GLU A 91 -24.79 -17.31 -1.43
C GLU A 91 -24.35 -15.97 -0.82
N ASP A 92 -23.51 -16.02 0.23
CA ASP A 92 -22.97 -14.83 0.88
C ASP A 92 -21.98 -14.09 -0.04
N VAL A 93 -21.14 -14.85 -0.75
CA VAL A 93 -20.21 -14.27 -1.73
C VAL A 93 -20.96 -13.59 -2.88
N ALA A 94 -22.03 -14.20 -3.40
CA ALA A 94 -22.86 -13.62 -4.45
C ALA A 94 -23.53 -12.32 -3.98
N ALA A 95 -24.10 -12.31 -2.77
CA ALA A 95 -24.70 -11.12 -2.18
C ALA A 95 -23.65 -10.01 -1.99
N ASN A 96 -22.45 -10.37 -1.51
CA ASN A 96 -21.35 -9.44 -1.32
C ASN A 96 -20.87 -8.81 -2.63
N ILE A 97 -20.66 -9.61 -3.69
CA ILE A 97 -20.26 -9.12 -5.02
C ILE A 97 -21.27 -8.09 -5.54
N LYS A 98 -22.57 -8.37 -5.38
CA LYS A 98 -23.64 -7.46 -5.78
C LYS A 98 -23.61 -6.15 -4.98
N ASN A 99 -23.53 -6.23 -3.65
CA ASN A 99 -23.49 -5.05 -2.78
C ASN A 99 -22.24 -4.18 -3.00
N ARG A 100 -21.13 -4.81 -3.40
CA ARG A 100 -19.85 -4.17 -3.74
C ARG A 100 -19.83 -3.55 -5.14
N ASN A 101 -20.90 -3.72 -5.93
CA ASN A 101 -20.95 -3.37 -7.36
C ASN A 101 -19.70 -3.91 -8.12
N SER A 102 -19.33 -5.16 -7.83
CA SER A 102 -18.14 -5.80 -8.39
C SER A 102 -18.50 -6.62 -9.63
N ASN A 103 -17.61 -6.59 -10.63
CA ASN A 103 -17.73 -7.37 -11.86
C ASN A 103 -17.16 -8.80 -11.73
N ALA A 104 -16.87 -9.27 -10.53
CA ALA A 104 -16.33 -10.61 -10.30
C ALA A 104 -17.30 -11.71 -10.75
N ASN A 105 -16.81 -12.67 -11.54
CA ASN A 105 -17.63 -13.75 -12.08
C ASN A 105 -17.60 -14.98 -11.14
N LEU A 106 -18.50 -15.00 -10.16
CA LEU A 106 -18.59 -16.11 -9.21
C LEU A 106 -18.91 -17.44 -9.90
N GLU A 107 -19.80 -17.46 -10.90
CA GLU A 107 -20.20 -18.69 -11.56
C GLU A 107 -19.00 -19.35 -12.28
N LEU A 108 -18.21 -18.55 -12.99
CA LEU A 108 -16.99 -19.04 -13.63
C LEU A 108 -15.98 -19.61 -12.62
N VAL A 109 -15.83 -18.97 -11.45
CA VAL A 109 -14.98 -19.49 -10.37
C VAL A 109 -15.49 -20.86 -9.87
N LEU A 110 -16.79 -21.03 -9.70
CA LEU A 110 -17.38 -22.30 -9.27
C LEU A 110 -17.21 -23.39 -10.34
N GLU A 111 -17.49 -23.07 -11.61
CA GLU A 111 -17.29 -23.99 -12.73
C GLU A 111 -15.83 -24.45 -12.87
N LEU A 112 -14.88 -23.51 -12.80
CA LEU A 112 -13.45 -23.81 -12.88
C LEU A 112 -13.01 -24.67 -11.68
N TYR A 113 -13.54 -24.40 -10.49
CA TYR A 113 -13.24 -25.20 -9.31
C TYR A 113 -13.78 -26.63 -9.42
N GLU A 114 -14.98 -26.83 -9.95
CA GLU A 114 -15.53 -28.18 -10.20
C GLU A 114 -14.73 -28.95 -11.25
N LYS A 115 -14.34 -28.29 -12.36
CA LYS A 115 -13.46 -28.86 -13.38
C LYS A 115 -12.11 -29.27 -12.80
N MET A 116 -11.49 -28.38 -12.01
CA MET A 116 -10.23 -28.66 -11.31
C MET A 116 -10.35 -29.87 -10.38
N LEU A 117 -11.43 -29.98 -9.59
CA LEU A 117 -11.69 -31.14 -8.73
C LEU A 117 -11.93 -32.44 -9.52
N SER A 118 -12.53 -32.37 -10.71
CA SER A 118 -12.69 -33.54 -11.59
C SER A 118 -11.35 -34.03 -12.10
N VAL A 119 -10.55 -33.15 -12.72
CA VAL A 119 -9.23 -33.50 -13.25
C VAL A 119 -8.31 -33.98 -12.11
N GLN A 120 -8.36 -33.34 -10.95
CA GLN A 120 -7.58 -33.77 -9.78
C GLN A 120 -7.93 -35.21 -9.35
N ARG A 121 -9.21 -35.61 -9.38
CA ARG A 121 -9.61 -36.99 -9.08
C ARG A 121 -9.08 -37.97 -10.11
N GLU A 122 -9.11 -37.63 -11.39
CA GLU A 122 -8.58 -38.47 -12.48
C GLU A 122 -7.05 -38.63 -12.39
N VAL A 123 -6.33 -37.54 -12.07
CA VAL A 123 -4.88 -37.57 -11.80
C VAL A 123 -4.56 -38.53 -10.65
N GLU A 124 -5.28 -38.45 -9.54
CA GLU A 124 -5.06 -39.35 -8.40
C GLU A 124 -5.42 -40.80 -8.72
N GLN A 125 -6.47 -41.03 -9.53
CA GLN A 125 -6.81 -42.37 -10.03
C GLN A 125 -5.69 -42.96 -10.89
N LEU A 126 -5.21 -42.24 -11.91
CA LEU A 126 -4.11 -42.70 -12.78
C LEU A 126 -2.80 -42.92 -12.01
N ARG A 127 -2.52 -42.07 -11.00
CA ARG A 127 -1.39 -42.29 -10.08
C ARG A 127 -1.54 -43.61 -9.32
N GLY A 128 -2.75 -43.91 -8.86
CA GLY A 128 -3.11 -45.19 -8.25
C GLY A 128 -2.88 -46.38 -9.18
N GLU A 129 -3.44 -46.33 -10.38
CA GLU A 129 -3.32 -47.38 -11.41
C GLU A 129 -1.85 -47.62 -11.81
N ARG A 130 -1.09 -46.54 -12.06
CA ARG A 130 0.35 -46.61 -12.35
C ARG A 130 1.12 -47.29 -11.22
N ASN A 131 0.79 -46.98 -9.95
CA ASN A 131 1.43 -47.61 -8.81
C ASN A 131 1.07 -49.12 -8.70
N VAL A 132 -0.15 -49.50 -9.05
CA VAL A 132 -0.57 -50.90 -9.15
C VAL A 132 0.22 -51.64 -10.23
N VAL A 133 0.29 -51.10 -11.45
CA VAL A 133 1.08 -51.66 -12.57
C VAL A 133 2.56 -51.77 -12.19
N ALA A 134 3.13 -50.73 -11.57
CA ALA A 134 4.51 -50.74 -11.07
C ALA A 134 4.75 -51.84 -10.01
N ASN A 135 3.77 -52.10 -9.14
CA ASN A 135 3.85 -53.18 -8.16
C ASN A 135 3.69 -54.56 -8.80
N GLN A 136 2.82 -54.73 -9.80
CA GLN A 136 2.67 -56.00 -10.53
C GLN A 136 3.96 -56.39 -11.27
N MET A 137 4.77 -55.41 -11.69
CA MET A 137 6.08 -55.65 -12.30
C MET A 137 7.17 -56.15 -11.33
N LYS A 138 6.93 -56.11 -10.01
CA LYS A 138 7.85 -56.60 -8.97
C LYS A 138 7.73 -58.13 -8.85
N GLY A 139 8.64 -58.86 -9.47
CA GLY A 139 8.70 -60.32 -9.39
C GLY A 139 9.13 -60.97 -10.70
N LYS A 140 9.18 -62.31 -10.71
CA LYS A 140 9.37 -63.08 -11.96
C LYS A 140 8.05 -63.10 -12.72
N LEU A 141 8.10 -62.65 -13.97
CA LEU A 141 6.98 -62.60 -14.91
C LEU A 141 7.45 -63.17 -16.24
N GLU A 142 6.54 -63.80 -16.98
CA GLU A 142 6.79 -64.19 -18.36
C GLU A 142 7.11 -62.96 -19.23
N PRO A 143 8.03 -63.06 -20.21
CA PRO A 143 8.45 -61.91 -21.02
C PRO A 143 7.29 -61.18 -21.70
N SER A 144 6.31 -61.92 -22.20
CA SER A 144 5.12 -61.37 -22.86
C SER A 144 4.21 -60.58 -21.91
N GLN A 145 4.05 -61.06 -20.67
CA GLN A 145 3.25 -60.39 -19.65
C GLN A 145 3.95 -59.14 -19.10
N ARG A 146 5.28 -59.21 -18.94
CA ARG A 146 6.10 -58.05 -18.59
C ARG A 146 6.01 -56.96 -19.66
N GLN A 147 6.05 -57.31 -20.94
CA GLN A 147 5.95 -56.35 -22.03
C GLN A 147 4.59 -55.63 -22.05
N LYS A 148 3.48 -56.32 -21.75
CA LYS A 148 2.16 -55.70 -21.64
C LYS A 148 2.10 -54.64 -20.52
N LEU A 149 2.63 -54.96 -19.34
CA LEU A 149 2.67 -54.03 -18.21
C LEU A 149 3.58 -52.82 -18.47
N ILE A 150 4.65 -53.00 -19.26
CA ILE A 150 5.50 -51.88 -19.70
C ILE A 150 4.71 -50.93 -20.61
N GLU A 151 3.97 -51.47 -21.58
CA GLU A 151 3.16 -50.64 -22.49
C GLU A 151 2.03 -49.94 -21.74
N GLU A 152 1.34 -50.64 -20.85
CA GLU A 152 0.30 -50.07 -19.99
C GLU A 152 0.88 -48.96 -19.09
N GLY A 153 2.03 -49.19 -18.45
CA GLY A 153 2.72 -48.19 -17.65
C GLY A 153 3.16 -46.96 -18.45
N LYS A 154 3.53 -47.16 -19.72
CA LYS A 154 3.87 -46.07 -20.64
C LYS A 154 2.63 -45.24 -21.00
N ASN A 155 1.53 -45.88 -21.37
CA ASN A 155 0.26 -45.21 -21.67
C ASN A 155 -0.27 -44.43 -20.46
N LEU A 156 -0.21 -45.02 -19.26
CA LEU A 156 -0.59 -44.35 -18.01
C LEU A 156 0.30 -43.13 -17.74
N LYS A 157 1.61 -43.21 -18.02
CA LYS A 157 2.53 -42.09 -17.85
C LYS A 157 2.22 -40.95 -18.83
N GLU A 158 1.91 -41.27 -20.08
CA GLU A 158 1.56 -40.28 -21.10
C GLU A 158 0.22 -39.59 -20.77
N GLY A 159 -0.81 -40.36 -20.39
CA GLY A 159 -2.08 -39.80 -19.92
C GLY A 159 -1.94 -38.94 -18.67
N LEU A 160 -1.14 -39.39 -17.69
CA LEU A 160 -0.87 -38.62 -16.48
C LEU A 160 -0.18 -37.28 -16.77
N ALA A 161 0.77 -37.25 -17.70
CA ALA A 161 1.46 -36.02 -18.08
C ALA A 161 0.48 -34.98 -18.66
N SER A 162 -0.46 -35.42 -19.52
CA SER A 162 -1.49 -34.54 -20.07
C SER A 162 -2.43 -33.99 -18.99
N LEU A 163 -2.92 -34.84 -18.08
CA LEU A 163 -3.83 -34.37 -17.03
C LEU A 163 -3.13 -33.50 -15.97
N GLU A 164 -1.85 -33.73 -15.70
CA GLU A 164 -1.06 -32.86 -14.81
C GLU A 164 -0.86 -31.46 -15.44
N GLU A 165 -0.72 -31.39 -16.76
CA GLU A 165 -0.65 -30.13 -17.51
C GLU A 165 -2.01 -29.39 -17.49
N ASP A 166 -3.11 -30.10 -17.74
CA ASP A 166 -4.46 -29.54 -17.64
C ASP A 166 -4.81 -29.08 -16.22
N LEU A 167 -4.43 -29.86 -15.20
CA LEU A 167 -4.66 -29.49 -13.81
C LEU A 167 -3.92 -28.19 -13.47
N LEU A 168 -2.68 -28.05 -13.95
CA LEU A 168 -1.88 -26.85 -13.71
C LEU A 168 -2.49 -25.62 -14.39
N ARG A 169 -2.91 -25.75 -15.65
CA ARG A 169 -3.60 -24.69 -16.40
C ARG A 169 -4.92 -24.28 -15.73
N LEU A 170 -5.78 -25.24 -15.41
CA LEU A 170 -7.07 -24.98 -14.74
C LEU A 170 -6.89 -24.33 -13.36
N THR A 171 -5.85 -24.73 -12.63
CA THR A 171 -5.55 -24.11 -11.32
C THR A 171 -5.14 -22.66 -11.48
N ASP A 172 -4.35 -22.32 -12.50
CA ASP A 172 -3.94 -20.94 -12.76
C ASP A 172 -5.13 -20.07 -13.23
N GLU A 173 -5.95 -20.59 -14.17
CA GLU A 173 -7.18 -19.93 -14.62
C GLU A 173 -8.14 -19.67 -13.44
N LEU A 174 -8.38 -20.67 -12.59
CA LEU A 174 -9.21 -20.53 -11.39
C LEU A 174 -8.64 -19.48 -10.43
N GLN A 175 -7.32 -19.46 -10.24
CA GLN A 175 -6.65 -18.53 -9.36
C GLN A 175 -6.70 -17.09 -9.88
N GLN A 176 -6.64 -16.88 -11.20
CA GLN A 176 -6.81 -15.55 -11.80
C GLN A 176 -8.25 -15.04 -11.60
N GLU A 177 -9.26 -15.85 -11.93
CA GLU A 177 -10.67 -15.46 -11.80
C GLU A 177 -11.08 -15.24 -10.34
N ALA A 178 -10.65 -16.11 -9.42
CA ALA A 178 -11.01 -16.00 -8.01
C ALA A 178 -10.35 -14.79 -7.33
N GLN A 179 -9.25 -14.26 -7.87
CA GLN A 179 -8.62 -13.06 -7.31
C GLN A 179 -9.44 -11.78 -7.53
N CYS A 180 -10.31 -11.78 -8.55
CA CYS A 180 -11.25 -10.69 -8.82
C CYS A 180 -12.35 -10.58 -7.76
N ILE A 181 -12.58 -11.64 -6.97
CA ILE A 181 -13.57 -11.61 -5.88
C ILE A 181 -13.07 -10.65 -4.78
N PRO A 182 -13.84 -9.59 -4.44
CA PRO A 182 -13.47 -8.64 -3.41
C PRO A 182 -13.52 -9.30 -2.04
N ASN A 183 -12.94 -8.63 -1.04
CA ASN A 183 -13.10 -9.04 0.34
C ASN A 183 -14.58 -9.07 0.75
N MET A 184 -14.89 -9.85 1.77
CA MET A 184 -16.20 -9.79 2.41
C MET A 184 -16.42 -8.41 3.04
N THR A 185 -17.67 -8.06 3.28
CA THR A 185 -18.06 -6.78 3.87
C THR A 185 -18.41 -6.96 5.34
N HIS A 186 -17.93 -6.05 6.19
CA HIS A 186 -18.33 -5.99 7.58
C HIS A 186 -19.86 -5.81 7.69
N PRO A 187 -20.58 -6.54 8.56
CA PRO A 187 -22.05 -6.45 8.67
C PRO A 187 -22.60 -5.04 8.91
N ASP A 188 -21.88 -4.21 9.68
CA ASP A 188 -22.26 -2.81 9.94
C ASP A 188 -22.07 -1.83 8.76
N VAL A 189 -21.43 -2.23 7.66
CA VAL A 189 -21.19 -1.31 6.52
C VAL A 189 -22.53 -0.91 5.90
N PRO A 190 -22.74 0.39 5.61
CA PRO A 190 -23.92 0.84 4.87
C PRO A 190 -23.96 0.21 3.47
N ILE A 191 -25.09 -0.40 3.10
CA ILE A 191 -25.24 -1.03 1.79
C ILE A 191 -25.68 0.02 0.77
N GLY A 192 -24.93 0.16 -0.33
CA GLY A 192 -25.28 1.03 -1.45
C GLY A 192 -24.08 1.67 -2.13
N GLU A 193 -24.39 2.70 -2.93
CA GLU A 193 -23.42 3.59 -3.59
C GLU A 193 -22.81 4.58 -2.57
N GLU A 194 -21.82 5.37 -2.99
CA GLU A 194 -21.08 6.31 -2.14
C GLU A 194 -21.99 7.22 -1.30
N GLU A 195 -23.13 7.66 -1.84
CA GLU A 195 -24.10 8.52 -1.15
C GLU A 195 -24.80 7.85 0.04
N CYS A 196 -24.74 6.52 0.13
CA CYS A 196 -25.25 5.77 1.28
C CYS A 196 -24.28 5.74 2.47
N SER A 197 -23.08 6.31 2.33
CA SER A 197 -22.10 6.41 3.42
C SER A 197 -22.68 7.21 4.59
N VAL A 198 -22.34 6.81 5.82
CA VAL A 198 -22.97 7.34 7.03
C VAL A 198 -22.01 8.24 7.79
N LEU A 199 -22.49 9.41 8.22
CA LEU A 199 -21.72 10.30 9.09
C LEU A 199 -21.47 9.65 10.46
N ARG A 200 -20.20 9.43 10.79
CA ARG A 200 -19.77 8.92 12.09
C ARG A 200 -19.52 10.05 13.09
N LYS A 201 -18.82 11.11 12.65
CA LYS A 201 -18.39 12.22 13.53
C LYS A 201 -18.18 13.49 12.72
N THR A 202 -18.45 14.64 13.34
CA THR A 202 -18.09 15.97 12.83
C THR A 202 -17.22 16.65 13.88
N VAL A 203 -16.13 17.29 13.46
CA VAL A 203 -15.17 17.96 14.35
C VAL A 203 -14.95 19.40 13.91
N GLY A 204 -15.01 20.34 14.86
CA GLY A 204 -14.84 21.77 14.60
C GLY A 204 -16.06 22.42 13.93
N SER A 205 -15.85 23.59 13.33
CA SER A 205 -16.85 24.32 12.54
C SER A 205 -16.17 25.02 11.35
N PRO A 206 -16.85 25.22 10.22
CA PRO A 206 -16.28 25.98 9.11
C PRO A 206 -15.97 27.40 9.58
N ARG A 207 -14.84 27.95 9.15
CA ARG A 207 -14.50 29.35 9.44
C ARG A 207 -15.44 30.26 8.66
N GLU A 208 -15.98 31.27 9.34
CA GLU A 208 -16.69 32.37 8.68
C GLU A 208 -15.69 33.42 8.18
N PHE A 209 -15.82 33.78 6.90
CA PHE A 209 -14.97 34.78 6.26
C PHE A 209 -15.74 36.08 6.07
N ALA A 210 -15.23 37.18 6.60
CA ALA A 210 -15.78 38.53 6.41
C ALA A 210 -15.27 39.20 5.11
N PHE A 211 -14.69 38.42 4.20
CA PHE A 211 -14.10 38.87 2.95
C PHE A 211 -14.26 37.77 1.88
N PRO A 212 -14.18 38.11 0.58
CA PRO A 212 -14.24 37.12 -0.49
C PRO A 212 -13.12 36.07 -0.38
N ILE A 213 -13.51 34.80 -0.34
CA ILE A 213 -12.60 33.67 -0.21
C ILE A 213 -11.82 33.50 -1.53
N LYS A 214 -10.51 33.28 -1.42
CA LYS A 214 -9.67 32.84 -2.52
C LYS A 214 -9.46 31.34 -2.44
N ASP A 215 -9.58 30.65 -3.57
CA ASP A 215 -9.22 29.24 -3.66
C ASP A 215 -7.68 29.06 -3.59
N HIS A 216 -7.23 27.81 -3.40
CA HIS A 216 -5.80 27.51 -3.37
C HIS A 216 -5.06 27.88 -4.66
N LEU A 217 -5.73 27.94 -5.82
CA LEU A 217 -5.09 28.34 -7.09
C LEU A 217 -4.80 29.84 -7.12
N GLN A 218 -5.76 30.66 -6.69
CA GLN A 218 -5.63 32.11 -6.56
C GLN A 218 -4.57 32.46 -5.53
N LEU A 219 -4.64 31.87 -4.33
CA LEU A 219 -3.63 32.05 -3.28
C LEU A 219 -2.25 31.60 -3.75
N GLY A 220 -2.19 30.41 -4.38
CA GLY A 220 -0.94 29.86 -4.90
C GLY A 220 -0.28 30.74 -5.96
N LYS A 221 -1.08 31.42 -6.80
CA LYS A 221 -0.57 32.38 -7.78
C LYS A 221 -0.07 33.68 -7.13
N GLU A 222 -0.85 34.26 -6.23
CA GLU A 222 -0.52 35.54 -5.57
C GLU A 222 0.70 35.44 -4.63
N LEU A 223 0.89 34.28 -4.02
CA LEU A 223 2.00 33.96 -3.12
C LEU A 223 3.19 33.29 -3.83
N ASP A 224 3.10 33.07 -5.16
CA ASP A 224 4.11 32.39 -5.97
C ASP A 224 4.49 30.99 -5.45
N LEU A 225 3.48 30.19 -5.10
CA LEU A 225 3.64 28.86 -4.48
C LEU A 225 3.61 27.71 -5.47
N PHE A 226 2.96 27.86 -6.62
CA PHE A 226 2.77 26.79 -7.59
C PHE A 226 3.14 27.23 -9.01
N ASN A 227 3.63 26.30 -9.82
CA ASN A 227 3.78 26.52 -11.26
C ASN A 227 3.19 25.32 -12.04
N PHE A 228 1.90 25.43 -12.37
CA PHE A 228 1.18 24.43 -13.16
C PHE A 228 1.50 24.52 -14.65
N ASP A 229 1.72 25.72 -15.20
CA ASP A 229 1.99 25.91 -16.62
C ASP A 229 3.32 25.24 -17.02
N ALA A 230 4.38 25.43 -16.23
CA ALA A 230 5.66 24.75 -16.47
C ALA A 230 5.55 23.24 -16.27
N ALA A 231 4.73 22.77 -15.33
CA ALA A 231 4.52 21.34 -15.14
C ALA A 231 3.74 20.71 -16.31
N ALA A 232 2.75 21.42 -16.84
CA ALA A 232 1.99 21.00 -18.02
C ALA A 232 2.88 20.88 -19.26
N GLU A 233 3.80 21.83 -19.47
CA GLU A 233 4.78 21.79 -20.57
C GLU A 233 5.75 20.60 -20.43
N VAL A 234 6.18 20.27 -19.21
CA VAL A 234 7.22 19.25 -18.98
C VAL A 234 6.65 17.83 -18.87
N SER A 235 5.48 17.66 -18.24
CA SER A 235 4.94 16.35 -17.85
C SER A 235 3.49 16.14 -18.26
N GLY A 236 2.83 17.14 -18.84
CA GLY A 236 1.41 17.11 -19.17
C GLY A 236 0.51 17.56 -18.01
N SER A 237 -0.81 17.50 -18.24
CA SER A 237 -1.82 17.94 -17.25
C SER A 237 -1.72 17.18 -15.92
N LYS A 238 -2.24 17.77 -14.84
CA LYS A 238 -2.32 17.15 -13.49
C LYS A 238 -0.96 16.87 -12.83
N PHE A 239 0.08 17.54 -13.29
CA PHE A 239 1.36 17.71 -12.59
C PHE A 239 1.52 19.16 -12.11
N TYR A 240 2.44 19.39 -11.17
CA TYR A 240 2.72 20.70 -10.60
C TYR A 240 4.17 20.81 -10.13
N TYR A 241 4.70 22.03 -10.13
CA TYR A 241 5.84 22.39 -9.29
C TYR A 241 5.36 23.12 -8.04
N LEU A 242 5.83 22.70 -6.87
CA LEU A 242 5.79 23.53 -5.66
C LEU A 242 6.97 24.50 -5.65
N LYS A 243 6.77 25.69 -5.10
CA LYS A 243 7.77 26.75 -4.97
C LYS A 243 7.75 27.36 -3.56
N ASN A 244 8.88 27.97 -3.20
CA ASN A 244 9.00 28.83 -2.01
C ASN A 244 8.46 28.15 -0.73
N GLU A 245 7.59 28.83 0.02
CA GLU A 245 7.00 28.32 1.25
C GLU A 245 6.17 27.04 1.05
N ALA A 246 5.63 26.75 -0.13
CA ALA A 246 4.86 25.52 -0.34
C ALA A 246 5.76 24.28 -0.35
N VAL A 247 7.01 24.40 -0.82
CA VAL A 247 8.00 23.31 -0.69
C VAL A 247 8.31 23.06 0.79
N MET A 248 8.51 24.13 1.55
CA MET A 248 8.76 24.02 2.99
C MET A 248 7.53 23.44 3.72
N LEU A 249 6.32 23.81 3.30
CA LEU A 249 5.06 23.34 3.90
C LEU A 249 4.83 21.85 3.65
N GLU A 250 5.13 21.37 2.46
CA GLU A 250 5.11 19.93 2.16
C GLU A 250 6.08 19.17 3.07
N MET A 251 7.34 19.62 3.16
CA MET A 251 8.34 18.99 4.03
C MET A 251 7.93 19.06 5.51
N ALA A 252 7.29 20.16 5.92
CA ALA A 252 6.79 20.34 7.28
C ALA A 252 5.67 19.37 7.61
N LEU A 253 4.69 19.20 6.72
CA LEU A 253 3.60 18.24 6.87
C LEU A 253 4.12 16.81 6.98
N VAL A 254 5.04 16.40 6.11
CA VAL A 254 5.63 15.05 6.15
C VAL A 254 6.37 14.81 7.47
N ASN A 255 7.28 15.73 7.84
CA ASN A 255 8.11 15.57 9.03
C ASN A 255 7.30 15.62 10.33
N TRP A 256 6.32 16.53 10.41
CA TRP A 256 5.41 16.63 11.55
C TRP A 256 4.59 15.35 11.69
N THR A 257 3.97 14.88 10.60
CA THR A 257 3.15 13.66 10.61
C THR A 257 3.96 12.43 11.03
N LEU A 258 5.15 12.22 10.46
CA LEU A 258 6.04 11.13 10.86
C LEU A 258 6.40 11.23 12.35
N SER A 259 6.73 12.43 12.85
CA SER A 259 7.05 12.65 14.26
C SER A 259 5.89 12.30 15.19
N GLU A 260 4.67 12.72 14.84
CA GLU A 260 3.46 12.45 15.61
C GLU A 260 3.11 10.95 15.63
N VAL A 261 3.20 10.28 14.49
CA VAL A 261 2.84 8.87 14.36
C VAL A 261 3.91 7.97 14.99
N THR A 262 5.20 8.28 14.85
CA THR A 262 6.28 7.54 15.52
C THR A 262 6.19 7.64 17.04
N ARG A 263 5.76 8.79 17.60
CA ARG A 263 5.50 8.93 19.05
C ARG A 263 4.40 8.00 19.56
N ARG A 264 3.57 7.46 18.67
CA ARG A 264 2.51 6.47 18.97
C ARG A 264 2.98 5.02 18.77
N GLY A 265 4.28 4.79 18.61
CA GLY A 265 4.88 3.45 18.54
C GLY A 265 4.97 2.84 17.13
N PHE A 266 4.71 3.62 16.09
CA PHE A 266 4.90 3.19 14.70
C PHE A 266 6.37 3.32 14.29
N ILE A 267 6.88 2.30 13.60
CA ILE A 267 8.23 2.28 13.07
C ILE A 267 8.28 3.08 11.76
N PRO A 268 9.06 4.18 11.68
CA PRO A 268 9.17 4.96 10.46
C PRO A 268 9.98 4.23 9.38
N LEU A 269 9.52 4.30 8.13
CA LEU A 269 10.14 3.70 6.95
C LEU A 269 10.22 4.70 5.79
N THR A 270 11.22 4.49 4.94
CA THR A 270 11.22 4.94 3.54
C THR A 270 11.09 3.71 2.65
N THR A 271 10.29 3.77 1.60
CA THR A 271 9.98 2.60 0.76
C THR A 271 10.58 2.70 -0.64
N PRO A 272 10.89 1.58 -1.30
CA PRO A 272 11.05 1.57 -2.76
C PRO A 272 9.76 2.04 -3.43
N GLU A 273 9.87 2.90 -4.45
CA GLU A 273 8.72 3.45 -5.19
C GLU A 273 8.47 2.73 -6.51
N ILE A 274 9.41 1.88 -6.92
CA ILE A 274 9.28 0.92 -8.01
C ILE A 274 9.22 -0.47 -7.39
N VAL A 275 8.13 -1.19 -7.63
CA VAL A 275 7.87 -2.53 -7.10
C VAL A 275 7.55 -3.50 -8.22
N ARG A 276 7.57 -4.81 -7.95
CA ARG A 276 7.09 -5.80 -8.92
C ARG A 276 5.57 -5.71 -9.04
N SER A 277 5.02 -5.83 -10.24
CA SER A 277 3.56 -5.82 -10.50
C SER A 277 2.83 -6.87 -9.68
N SER A 278 3.45 -8.04 -9.48
CA SER A 278 2.90 -9.10 -8.62
C SER A 278 2.67 -8.69 -7.16
N VAL A 279 3.41 -7.69 -6.63
CA VAL A 279 3.16 -7.18 -5.27
C VAL A 279 1.91 -6.30 -5.24
N VAL A 280 1.74 -5.44 -6.25
CA VAL A 280 0.56 -4.59 -6.43
C VAL A 280 -0.70 -5.43 -6.53
N GLU A 281 -0.66 -6.47 -7.36
CA GLU A 281 -1.74 -7.44 -7.53
C GLU A 281 -2.08 -8.16 -6.22
N LYS A 282 -1.07 -8.60 -5.46
CA LYS A 282 -1.26 -9.27 -4.16
C LYS A 282 -1.85 -8.34 -3.09
N CYS A 283 -1.58 -7.05 -3.15
CA CYS A 283 -2.23 -6.05 -2.29
C CYS A 283 -3.69 -5.76 -2.71
N GLY A 284 -4.13 -6.29 -3.86
CA GLY A 284 -5.50 -6.16 -4.37
C GLY A 284 -5.74 -4.93 -5.25
N PHE A 285 -4.67 -4.29 -5.74
CA PHE A 285 -4.74 -3.16 -6.67
C PHE A 285 -4.80 -3.66 -8.12
N GLN A 286 -5.83 -4.43 -8.44
CA GLN A 286 -6.04 -4.92 -9.80
C GLN A 286 -6.85 -3.89 -10.62
N PRO A 287 -6.54 -3.69 -11.92
CA PRO A 287 -7.33 -2.83 -12.78
C PRO A 287 -8.80 -3.26 -12.84
N ARG A 288 -9.74 -2.33 -12.63
CA ARG A 288 -11.15 -2.56 -12.98
C ARG A 288 -11.30 -2.31 -14.49
N GLY A 289 -11.11 -3.33 -15.31
CA GLY A 289 -11.14 -3.22 -16.77
C GLY A 289 -9.86 -2.60 -17.37
N GLU A 290 -9.99 -1.90 -18.50
CA GLU A 290 -8.84 -1.36 -19.25
C GLU A 290 -8.17 -0.15 -18.58
N ASN A 291 -8.86 0.51 -17.65
CA ASN A 291 -8.34 1.68 -16.93
C ASN A 291 -7.56 1.26 -15.68
N THR A 292 -6.25 1.04 -15.84
CA THR A 292 -5.35 0.81 -14.70
C THR A 292 -5.06 2.11 -13.95
N GLN A 293 -5.03 2.08 -12.61
CA GLN A 293 -4.56 3.17 -11.76
C GLN A 293 -3.02 3.20 -11.61
N VAL A 294 -2.32 2.24 -12.21
CA VAL A 294 -0.89 1.96 -11.99
C VAL A 294 -0.09 2.30 -13.23
N TYR A 295 1.03 3.01 -13.06
CA TYR A 295 2.02 3.22 -14.13
C TYR A 295 3.00 2.04 -14.19
N SER A 296 3.02 1.31 -15.31
CA SER A 296 3.96 0.20 -15.54
C SER A 296 5.25 0.67 -16.21
N ILE A 297 6.37 0.01 -15.90
CA ILE A 297 7.67 0.27 -16.54
C ILE A 297 7.84 -0.67 -17.74
N GLU A 298 7.91 -0.08 -18.94
CA GLU A 298 8.02 -0.81 -20.20
C GLU A 298 9.21 -1.77 -20.21
N GLY A 299 8.99 -3.00 -20.70
CA GLY A 299 10.03 -4.04 -20.79
C GLY A 299 10.42 -4.69 -19.47
N THR A 300 9.67 -4.48 -18.38
CA THR A 300 9.96 -5.06 -17.05
C THR A 300 8.71 -5.63 -16.37
N ASP A 301 8.88 -6.38 -15.27
CA ASP A 301 7.81 -6.82 -14.37
C ASP A 301 7.53 -5.81 -13.25
N GLN A 302 7.88 -4.53 -13.46
CA GLN A 302 7.85 -3.49 -12.43
C GLN A 302 6.88 -2.35 -12.76
N CYS A 303 6.44 -1.66 -11.71
CA CYS A 303 5.54 -0.51 -11.78
C CYS A 303 5.78 0.47 -10.64
N LEU A 304 5.26 1.69 -10.80
CA LEU A 304 5.27 2.73 -9.78
C LEU A 304 4.15 2.50 -8.77
N ILE A 305 4.43 2.76 -7.49
CA ILE A 305 3.45 2.59 -6.41
C ILE A 305 2.40 3.72 -6.42
N GLY A 306 1.13 3.36 -6.18
CA GLY A 306 0.05 4.34 -5.95
C GLY A 306 -0.14 4.74 -4.48
N THR A 307 0.61 4.09 -3.57
CA THR A 307 0.62 4.27 -2.11
C THR A 307 1.78 3.48 -1.49
N ALA A 308 2.35 3.98 -0.37
CA ALA A 308 3.33 3.23 0.43
C ALA A 308 2.76 1.95 1.07
N GLU A 309 1.42 1.80 1.13
CA GLU A 309 0.75 0.57 1.55
C GLU A 309 1.29 -0.67 0.82
N ILE A 310 1.56 -0.55 -0.49
CA ILE A 310 2.01 -1.66 -1.33
C ILE A 310 3.39 -2.18 -0.89
N PRO A 311 4.46 -1.36 -0.89
CA PRO A 311 5.77 -1.83 -0.46
C PRO A 311 5.83 -2.18 1.02
N VAL A 312 5.06 -1.51 1.89
CA VAL A 312 5.00 -1.86 3.32
C VAL A 312 4.28 -3.20 3.52
N GLY A 313 3.15 -3.45 2.85
CA GLY A 313 2.47 -4.73 2.89
C GLY A 313 3.36 -5.89 2.41
N GLY A 314 4.22 -5.63 1.42
CA GLY A 314 5.19 -6.60 0.90
C GLY A 314 6.38 -6.91 1.81
N ILE A 315 6.65 -6.15 2.89
CA ILE A 315 7.88 -6.27 3.67
C ILE A 315 8.04 -7.64 4.36
N HIS A 316 6.92 -8.29 4.69
CA HIS A 316 6.87 -9.61 5.34
C HIS A 316 6.36 -10.72 4.41
N MET A 317 6.39 -10.51 3.09
CA MET A 317 5.89 -11.47 2.10
C MET A 317 6.49 -12.87 2.31
N ASP A 318 5.65 -13.90 2.18
CA ASP A 318 6.00 -15.31 2.33
C ASP A 318 6.61 -15.71 3.71
N SER A 319 6.41 -14.90 4.75
CA SER A 319 6.95 -15.15 6.09
C SER A 319 5.95 -15.77 7.09
N ILE A 320 6.48 -16.41 8.13
CA ILE A 320 5.73 -16.83 9.33
C ILE A 320 6.28 -16.04 10.51
N LEU A 321 5.51 -15.07 10.98
CA LEU A 321 5.85 -14.17 12.08
C LEU A 321 5.68 -14.88 13.44
N PRO A 322 6.56 -14.59 14.42
CA PRO A 322 6.30 -14.98 15.81
C PRO A 322 5.13 -14.15 16.36
N GLU A 323 4.21 -14.76 17.10
CA GLU A 323 3.09 -14.03 17.69
C GLU A 323 3.54 -12.87 18.60
N SER A 324 4.66 -13.05 19.31
CA SER A 324 5.24 -12.01 20.17
C SER A 324 5.74 -10.76 19.45
N SER A 325 5.84 -10.77 18.11
CA SER A 325 6.14 -9.56 17.33
C SER A 325 4.90 -8.79 16.91
N LEU A 326 3.69 -9.32 17.11
CA LEU A 326 2.44 -8.65 16.74
C LEU A 326 1.92 -7.78 17.91
N PRO A 327 1.33 -6.60 17.61
CA PRO A 327 1.19 -5.99 16.28
C PRO A 327 2.52 -5.44 15.74
N LEU A 328 2.68 -5.46 14.41
CA LEU A 328 3.70 -4.68 13.72
C LEU A 328 3.06 -3.42 13.17
N LYS A 329 3.54 -2.24 13.60
CA LYS A 329 3.02 -0.93 13.21
C LYS A 329 4.08 -0.14 12.46
N TYR A 330 3.78 0.28 11.23
CA TYR A 330 4.68 0.99 10.34
C TYR A 330 4.09 2.31 9.90
N VAL A 331 4.94 3.34 9.78
CA VAL A 331 4.57 4.60 9.12
C VAL A 331 5.58 4.89 8.01
N ALA A 332 5.12 5.18 6.79
CA ALA A 332 5.99 5.33 5.64
C ALA A 332 5.64 6.59 4.84
N HIS A 333 6.67 7.35 4.45
CA HIS A 333 6.54 8.41 3.47
C HIS A 333 6.96 7.89 2.09
N SER A 334 6.17 8.20 1.06
CA SER A 334 6.55 7.98 -0.34
C SER A 334 5.90 8.97 -1.29
N HIS A 335 6.48 9.11 -2.47
CA HIS A 335 5.72 9.58 -3.63
C HIS A 335 4.72 8.50 -4.04
N CYS A 336 3.56 8.94 -4.52
CA CYS A 336 2.46 8.11 -5.01
C CYS A 336 2.15 8.50 -6.44
N PHE A 337 2.04 7.51 -7.32
CA PHE A 337 1.81 7.68 -8.75
C PHE A 337 0.50 7.03 -9.16
N ARG A 338 -0.43 7.81 -9.72
CA ARG A 338 -1.74 7.33 -10.16
C ARG A 338 -2.06 7.85 -11.55
N THR A 339 -2.51 6.99 -12.45
CA THR A 339 -2.88 7.38 -13.82
C THR A 339 -4.12 8.27 -13.86
N GLU A 340 -4.93 8.29 -12.78
CA GLU A 340 -6.17 9.05 -12.67
C GLU A 340 -7.11 8.82 -13.88
N ALA A 341 -7.03 7.63 -14.48
CA ALA A 341 -7.88 7.22 -15.59
C ALA A 341 -9.36 7.22 -15.15
N GLY A 342 -10.23 7.81 -15.98
CA GLY A 342 -11.67 7.93 -15.70
C GLY A 342 -12.10 9.18 -14.93
N ALA A 343 -11.18 9.98 -14.39
CA ALA A 343 -11.52 11.21 -13.66
C ALA A 343 -11.47 12.44 -14.58
N ALA A 344 -12.61 12.77 -15.20
CA ALA A 344 -12.82 14.01 -15.95
C ALA A 344 -13.72 14.98 -15.17
N GLY A 345 -13.44 16.28 -15.24
CA GLY A 345 -14.34 17.32 -14.72
C GLY A 345 -13.68 18.37 -13.81
N ALA A 346 -14.44 19.43 -13.51
CA ALA A 346 -13.99 20.61 -12.78
C ALA A 346 -13.51 20.31 -11.34
N ALA A 347 -14.03 19.24 -10.70
CA ALA A 347 -13.64 18.79 -9.36
C ALA A 347 -12.20 18.25 -9.25
N THR A 348 -11.43 18.30 -10.35
CA THR A 348 -10.05 17.78 -10.45
C THR A 348 -9.00 18.89 -10.66
N ARG A 349 -9.37 20.17 -10.58
CA ARG A 349 -8.44 21.29 -10.76
C ARG A 349 -7.47 21.45 -9.59
N GLY A 350 -6.25 21.91 -9.90
CA GLY A 350 -5.22 22.23 -8.92
C GLY A 350 -4.59 21.01 -8.27
N LEU A 351 -4.44 21.03 -6.95
CA LEU A 351 -3.71 20.02 -6.19
C LEU A 351 -4.57 18.81 -5.74
N TYR A 352 -5.89 18.84 -5.98
CA TYR A 352 -6.80 17.87 -5.36
C TYR A 352 -6.66 16.46 -5.95
N ARG A 353 -6.44 16.37 -7.27
CA ARG A 353 -6.30 15.12 -8.01
C ARG A 353 -5.20 15.24 -9.07
N VAL A 354 -4.07 14.61 -8.80
CA VAL A 354 -2.79 14.78 -9.51
C VAL A 354 -2.14 13.42 -9.76
N HIS A 355 -1.30 13.32 -10.79
CA HIS A 355 -0.63 12.06 -11.12
C HIS A 355 0.46 11.66 -10.13
N GLN A 356 1.08 12.65 -9.48
CA GLN A 356 2.14 12.44 -8.50
C GLN A 356 1.86 13.27 -7.24
N PHE A 357 1.95 12.65 -6.07
CA PHE A 357 1.80 13.34 -4.80
C PHE A 357 2.53 12.64 -3.66
N ASN A 358 2.88 13.39 -2.62
CA ASN A 358 3.46 12.86 -1.39
C ASN A 358 2.37 12.41 -0.41
N LYS A 359 2.60 11.26 0.22
CA LYS A 359 1.70 10.69 1.24
C LYS A 359 2.50 10.09 2.39
N VAL A 360 1.97 10.24 3.61
CA VAL A 360 2.41 9.50 4.79
C VAL A 360 1.35 8.46 5.12
N GLU A 361 1.73 7.17 5.07
CA GLU A 361 0.85 6.02 5.25
C GLU A 361 1.16 5.30 6.56
N MET A 362 0.13 4.92 7.30
CA MET A 362 0.18 3.99 8.42
C MET A 362 -0.22 2.59 7.95
N PHE A 363 0.47 1.56 8.46
CA PHE A 363 0.17 0.16 8.15
C PHE A 363 0.33 -0.70 9.40
N ILE A 364 -0.60 -1.61 9.64
CA ILE A 364 -0.58 -2.52 10.79
C ILE A 364 -0.74 -3.96 10.29
N LEU A 365 0.10 -4.86 10.82
CA LEU A 365 -0.15 -6.31 10.80
C LEU A 365 -0.47 -6.74 12.23
N CYS A 366 -1.63 -7.36 12.44
CA CYS A 366 -2.10 -7.77 13.77
C CYS A 366 -2.73 -9.16 13.76
N ARG A 367 -3.07 -9.64 14.97
CA ARG A 367 -3.89 -10.84 15.12
C ARG A 367 -5.34 -10.55 14.67
N PRO A 368 -6.08 -11.56 14.19
CA PRO A 368 -7.46 -11.38 13.74
C PRO A 368 -8.37 -10.72 14.78
N GLU A 369 -8.28 -11.13 16.04
CA GLU A 369 -9.10 -10.64 17.14
C GLU A 369 -8.86 -9.17 17.52
N ASP A 370 -7.72 -8.60 17.11
CA ASP A 370 -7.36 -7.22 17.45
C ASP A 370 -7.71 -6.23 16.32
N SER A 371 -8.12 -6.69 15.13
CA SER A 371 -8.14 -5.82 13.94
C SER A 371 -9.13 -4.65 14.06
N ASP A 372 -10.31 -4.85 14.64
CA ASP A 372 -11.29 -3.77 14.75
C ASP A 372 -10.87 -2.69 15.76
N MET A 373 -10.16 -3.09 16.83
CA MET A 373 -9.53 -2.16 17.76
C MET A 373 -8.48 -1.31 17.04
N TYR A 374 -7.62 -1.91 16.21
CA TYR A 374 -6.61 -1.17 15.46
C TYR A 374 -7.20 -0.28 14.36
N LEU A 375 -8.33 -0.64 13.74
CA LEU A 375 -9.06 0.28 12.85
C LEU A 375 -9.51 1.52 13.62
N GLY A 376 -10.03 1.32 14.84
CA GLY A 376 -10.38 2.40 15.77
C GLY A 376 -9.18 3.26 16.18
N GLU A 377 -8.00 2.65 16.39
CA GLU A 377 -6.76 3.37 16.66
C GLU A 377 -6.35 4.24 15.47
N LEU A 378 -6.33 3.68 14.25
CA LEU A 378 -5.91 4.40 13.04
C LEU A 378 -6.78 5.63 12.76
N ILE A 379 -8.11 5.48 12.78
CA ILE A 379 -9.03 6.62 12.58
C ILE A 379 -8.88 7.65 13.72
N GLY A 380 -8.60 7.21 14.95
CA GLY A 380 -8.32 8.11 16.07
C GLY A 380 -7.05 8.95 15.84
N ILE A 381 -5.99 8.35 15.28
CA ILE A 381 -4.77 9.08 14.94
C ILE A 381 -5.03 10.13 13.86
N GLU A 382 -5.78 9.79 12.82
CA GLU A 382 -6.17 10.71 11.76
C GLU A 382 -6.96 11.90 12.32
N GLU A 383 -8.01 11.61 13.11
CA GLU A 383 -8.83 12.63 13.77
C GLU A 383 -7.98 13.56 14.67
N ASP A 384 -7.04 13.02 15.44
CA ASP A 384 -6.12 13.79 16.29
C ASP A 384 -5.20 14.72 15.47
N LEU A 385 -4.62 14.19 14.38
CA LEU A 385 -3.73 14.95 13.50
C LEU A 385 -4.47 16.14 12.89
N PHE A 386 -5.63 15.89 12.27
CA PHE A 386 -6.38 16.94 11.60
C PHE A 386 -6.97 17.95 12.59
N SER A 387 -7.39 17.50 13.78
CA SER A 387 -7.81 18.39 14.87
C SER A 387 -6.67 19.28 15.35
N SER A 388 -5.45 18.74 15.45
CA SER A 388 -4.26 19.50 15.86
C SER A 388 -3.90 20.60 14.86
N LEU A 389 -4.17 20.37 13.57
CA LEU A 389 -4.07 21.37 12.50
C LEU A 389 -5.28 22.31 12.43
N GLY A 390 -6.24 22.21 13.36
CA GLY A 390 -7.43 23.05 13.44
C GLY A 390 -8.41 22.88 12.28
N PHE A 391 -8.40 21.73 11.61
CA PHE A 391 -9.31 21.48 10.50
C PHE A 391 -10.73 21.24 10.98
N HIS A 392 -11.68 21.71 10.17
CA HIS A 392 -13.07 21.28 10.25
C HIS A 392 -13.29 20.12 9.30
N PHE A 393 -13.69 18.96 9.83
CA PHE A 393 -13.82 17.75 9.04
C PHE A 393 -14.93 16.84 9.55
N LYS A 394 -15.26 15.84 8.73
CA LYS A 394 -16.19 14.76 9.04
C LYS A 394 -15.49 13.43 8.82
N THR A 395 -15.87 12.44 9.61
CA THR A 395 -15.50 11.04 9.37
C THR A 395 -16.72 10.28 8.90
N LEU A 396 -16.60 9.49 7.84
CA LEU A 396 -17.68 8.74 7.22
C LEU A 396 -17.43 7.23 7.36
N ASP A 397 -18.50 6.46 7.60
CA ASP A 397 -18.52 5.00 7.40
C ASP A 397 -18.93 4.72 5.95
N MET A 398 -17.98 4.22 5.16
CA MET A 398 -18.13 4.17 3.71
C MET A 398 -19.06 3.06 3.27
N ALA A 399 -19.90 3.36 2.29
CA ALA A 399 -20.85 2.41 1.73
C ALA A 399 -20.17 1.26 0.96
N SER A 400 -20.87 0.13 0.85
CA SER A 400 -20.34 -1.11 0.31
C SER A 400 -19.72 -0.97 -1.09
N ALA A 401 -20.30 -0.18 -2.00
CA ALA A 401 -19.75 -0.02 -3.36
C ALA A 401 -18.42 0.75 -3.41
N ASP A 402 -18.15 1.61 -2.41
CA ASP A 402 -16.96 2.48 -2.38
C ASP A 402 -15.81 1.96 -1.49
N LEU A 403 -15.96 0.77 -0.91
CA LEU A 403 -14.91 0.18 -0.07
C LEU A 403 -13.63 -0.19 -0.82
N GLY A 404 -13.68 -0.36 -2.14
CA GLY A 404 -12.61 -1.01 -2.90
C GLY A 404 -12.56 -2.52 -2.67
N ALA A 405 -11.69 -3.22 -3.39
CA ALA A 405 -11.61 -4.68 -3.32
C ALA A 405 -11.03 -5.23 -2.00
N PRO A 406 -9.96 -4.65 -1.41
CA PRO A 406 -9.33 -5.23 -0.21
C PRO A 406 -10.07 -4.97 1.11
N ALA A 407 -10.77 -3.83 1.24
CA ALA A 407 -11.29 -3.39 2.52
C ALA A 407 -12.49 -4.23 2.98
N PHE A 408 -12.45 -4.74 4.20
CA PHE A 408 -13.58 -5.31 4.93
C PHE A 408 -14.51 -4.22 5.47
N ARG A 409 -13.90 -3.12 5.96
CA ARG A 409 -14.54 -1.88 6.41
C ARG A 409 -13.58 -0.72 6.14
N LYS A 410 -14.11 0.46 5.78
CA LYS A 410 -13.34 1.66 5.41
C LYS A 410 -13.99 2.88 6.05
N PHE A 411 -13.17 3.75 6.63
CA PHE A 411 -13.58 5.07 7.10
C PHE A 411 -12.83 6.14 6.31
N ASP A 412 -13.55 7.15 5.82
CA ASP A 412 -12.92 8.31 5.18
C ASP A 412 -13.01 9.54 6.07
N VAL A 413 -12.00 10.38 5.97
CA VAL A 413 -12.00 11.69 6.60
C VAL A 413 -12.05 12.76 5.52
N GLU A 414 -13.09 13.57 5.54
CA GLU A 414 -13.26 14.67 4.60
C GLU A 414 -13.16 16.01 5.33
N ALA A 415 -12.30 16.90 4.84
CA ALA A 415 -12.13 18.23 5.40
C ALA A 415 -12.85 19.30 4.57
N TRP A 416 -13.32 20.34 5.24
CA TRP A 416 -13.95 21.48 4.60
C TRP A 416 -12.94 22.25 3.73
N MET A 417 -13.29 22.45 2.46
CA MET A 417 -12.49 23.18 1.47
C MET A 417 -13.29 24.42 1.03
N PRO A 418 -13.03 25.61 1.64
CA PRO A 418 -13.79 26.83 1.37
C PRO A 418 -13.88 27.21 -0.11
N GLY A 419 -12.80 27.02 -0.89
CA GLY A 419 -12.77 27.34 -2.31
C GLY A 419 -13.60 26.38 -3.18
N LEU A 420 -13.88 25.17 -2.69
CA LEU A 420 -14.77 24.21 -3.36
C LEU A 420 -16.19 24.21 -2.79
N GLU A 421 -16.44 24.94 -1.69
CA GLU A 421 -17.71 24.99 -0.97
C GLU A 421 -18.26 23.61 -0.57
N ARG A 422 -17.37 22.65 -0.35
CA ARG A 422 -17.72 21.27 0.02
C ARG A 422 -16.64 20.64 0.90
N TYR A 423 -16.97 19.46 1.41
CA TYR A 423 -15.99 18.56 2.00
C TYR A 423 -15.24 17.83 0.88
N GLY A 424 -13.96 17.55 1.12
CA GLY A 424 -13.15 16.71 0.26
C GLY A 424 -12.31 15.75 1.10
N GLU A 425 -12.27 14.48 0.67
CA GLU A 425 -11.46 13.42 1.27
C GLU A 425 -10.00 13.87 1.43
N ILE A 426 -9.46 13.78 2.65
CA ILE A 426 -8.05 13.99 2.96
C ILE A 426 -7.39 12.73 3.54
N SER A 427 -8.20 11.75 3.93
CA SER A 427 -7.74 10.46 4.44
C SER A 427 -8.73 9.33 4.21
N SER A 428 -8.21 8.10 4.25
CA SER A 428 -8.95 6.86 4.35
C SER A 428 -8.21 5.88 5.28
N ALA A 429 -8.98 5.11 6.07
CA ALA A 429 -8.50 4.04 6.94
C ALA A 429 -9.30 2.76 6.70
N SER A 430 -8.61 1.64 6.45
CA SER A 430 -9.25 0.37 6.08
C SER A 430 -8.75 -0.79 6.94
N ASN A 431 -9.68 -1.66 7.36
CA ASN A 431 -9.36 -3.01 7.81
C ASN A 431 -9.49 -3.94 6.60
N CYS A 432 -8.42 -4.63 6.21
CA CYS A 432 -8.41 -5.57 5.09
C CYS A 432 -8.52 -7.03 5.52
N THR A 433 -8.65 -7.30 6.83
CA THR A 433 -8.64 -8.65 7.40
C THR A 433 -7.48 -9.46 6.81
N ASP A 434 -7.70 -10.72 6.42
CA ASP A 434 -6.66 -11.56 5.82
C ASP A 434 -6.60 -11.48 4.29
N TYR A 435 -7.33 -10.57 3.65
CA TYR A 435 -7.41 -10.46 2.18
C TYR A 435 -6.02 -10.28 1.54
N GLN A 436 -5.24 -9.35 2.06
CA GLN A 436 -3.90 -9.06 1.54
C GLN A 436 -2.89 -10.09 2.05
N SER A 437 -2.97 -10.49 3.32
CA SER A 437 -2.01 -11.44 3.90
C SER A 437 -2.10 -12.84 3.29
N ARG A 438 -3.29 -13.31 2.89
CA ARG A 438 -3.46 -14.54 2.09
C ARG A 438 -2.73 -14.47 0.75
N ARG A 439 -2.84 -13.32 0.08
CA ARG A 439 -2.21 -13.06 -1.22
C ARG A 439 -0.68 -12.88 -1.11
N LEU A 440 -0.24 -12.25 -0.03
CA LEU A 440 1.17 -12.01 0.28
C LEU A 440 1.83 -13.20 1.03
N GLY A 441 1.07 -14.22 1.40
CA GLY A 441 1.58 -15.40 2.11
C GLY A 441 1.99 -15.16 3.56
N ILE A 442 1.54 -14.06 4.19
CA ILE A 442 1.97 -13.61 5.52
C ILE A 442 1.16 -14.28 6.60
N ARG A 443 1.83 -15.10 7.41
CA ARG A 443 1.21 -15.87 8.49
C ARG A 443 1.88 -15.59 9.82
N TYR A 444 1.25 -16.00 10.90
CA TYR A 444 1.85 -16.06 12.22
C TYR A 444 1.58 -17.41 12.87
N ARG A 445 2.40 -17.78 13.86
CA ARG A 445 2.17 -18.98 14.66
C ARG A 445 1.63 -18.57 16.02
N SER A 446 0.36 -18.89 16.27
CA SER A 446 -0.23 -18.73 17.59
C SER A 446 0.46 -19.63 18.62
N SER A 447 0.64 -19.10 19.81
CA SER A 447 1.11 -19.79 21.01
C SER A 447 0.01 -20.60 21.68
N GLU A 448 -1.25 -20.44 21.27
CA GLU A 448 -2.34 -21.26 21.79
C GLU A 448 -2.21 -22.73 21.35
N PRO A 449 -2.47 -23.69 22.25
CA PRO A 449 -2.44 -25.11 21.90
C PRO A 449 -3.51 -25.41 20.83
N SER A 450 -3.06 -26.03 19.74
CA SER A 450 -3.91 -26.50 18.64
C SER A 450 -5.12 -27.30 19.16
N THR A 451 -6.32 -26.76 18.98
CA THR A 451 -7.62 -27.42 19.21
C THR A 451 -8.02 -28.34 18.04
N SER A 452 -7.16 -28.50 17.03
CA SER A 452 -7.49 -29.28 15.85
C SER A 452 -7.41 -30.80 16.13
N ILE A 453 -8.55 -31.46 15.94
CA ILE A 453 -8.80 -32.91 16.15
C ILE A 453 -7.92 -33.81 15.26
N ASN A 454 -7.20 -33.23 14.29
CA ASN A 454 -6.31 -33.94 13.35
C ASN A 454 -4.82 -33.71 13.64
N GLN A 455 -4.40 -33.82 14.91
CA GLN A 455 -2.97 -33.96 15.22
C GLN A 455 -2.44 -35.30 14.69
N LYS A 456 -1.78 -35.27 13.52
CA LYS A 456 -0.86 -36.36 13.13
C LYS A 456 0.26 -36.40 14.17
N LYS A 457 0.35 -37.50 14.93
CA LYS A 457 1.43 -37.80 15.89
C LYS A 457 2.80 -37.39 15.30
N GLY A 458 3.42 -36.35 15.87
CA GLY A 458 4.80 -35.96 15.55
C GLY A 458 5.05 -34.50 15.13
N LYS A 459 4.03 -33.65 14.93
CA LYS A 459 4.22 -32.19 14.72
C LYS A 459 3.70 -31.41 15.92
N SER A 460 4.61 -30.91 16.74
CA SER A 460 4.36 -30.20 18.00
C SER A 460 4.00 -28.71 17.87
N ASN A 461 3.69 -28.22 16.66
CA ASN A 461 3.45 -26.79 16.42
C ASN A 461 1.98 -26.55 16.05
N ALA A 462 1.37 -25.54 16.68
CA ALA A 462 0.04 -25.05 16.31
C ALA A 462 -0.02 -24.68 14.81
N PRO A 463 -1.17 -24.86 14.14
CA PRO A 463 -1.34 -24.43 12.75
C PRO A 463 -1.11 -22.93 12.64
N THR A 464 -0.43 -22.50 11.58
CA THR A 464 -0.25 -21.07 11.33
C THR A 464 -1.56 -20.46 10.84
N GLN A 465 -1.78 -19.20 11.20
CA GLN A 465 -2.94 -18.41 10.78
C GLN A 465 -2.45 -17.20 9.97
N PHE A 466 -3.31 -16.66 9.10
CA PHE A 466 -3.01 -15.41 8.42
C PHE A 466 -3.18 -14.23 9.40
N VAL A 467 -2.31 -13.23 9.28
CA VAL A 467 -2.46 -11.97 10.03
C VAL A 467 -3.56 -11.12 9.39
N HIS A 468 -4.17 -10.22 10.15
CA HIS A 468 -4.96 -9.15 9.57
C HIS A 468 -4.07 -7.97 9.18
N THR A 469 -4.39 -7.30 8.06
CA THR A 469 -3.71 -6.07 7.64
C THR A 469 -4.66 -4.89 7.69
N LEU A 470 -4.12 -3.74 8.10
CA LEU A 470 -4.83 -2.47 8.11
C LEU A 470 -3.93 -1.38 7.54
N ASN A 471 -4.53 -0.37 6.93
CA ASN A 471 -3.84 0.80 6.40
C ASN A 471 -4.64 2.07 6.69
N ALA A 472 -3.96 3.20 6.78
CA ALA A 472 -4.58 4.50 6.96
C ALA A 472 -3.69 5.64 6.45
N THR A 473 -4.29 6.69 5.90
CA THR A 473 -3.55 7.84 5.36
C THR A 473 -3.30 8.89 6.45
N ALA A 474 -2.12 8.92 7.07
CA ALA A 474 -1.85 9.95 8.07
C ALA A 474 -1.77 11.38 7.46
N CYS A 475 -1.33 11.51 6.20
CA CYS A 475 -1.26 12.80 5.51
C CYS A 475 -1.20 12.65 3.99
N ALA A 476 -2.26 13.02 3.27
CA ALA A 476 -2.24 13.23 1.81
C ALA A 476 -1.81 14.67 1.49
N VAL A 477 -0.51 14.89 1.25
CA VAL A 477 0.10 16.22 1.37
C VAL A 477 -0.55 17.29 0.49
N PRO A 478 -0.83 17.09 -0.81
CA PRO A 478 -1.42 18.16 -1.62
C PRO A 478 -2.82 18.58 -1.16
N ARG A 479 -3.63 17.63 -0.68
CA ARG A 479 -4.97 17.94 -0.15
C ARG A 479 -4.88 18.66 1.19
N MET A 480 -3.91 18.32 2.03
CA MET A 480 -3.61 19.06 3.26
C MET A 480 -3.17 20.50 2.97
N ILE A 481 -2.35 20.72 1.92
CA ILE A 481 -1.97 22.06 1.47
C ILE A 481 -3.19 22.88 1.05
N ILE A 482 -4.13 22.29 0.31
CA ILE A 482 -5.40 22.96 -0.05
C ILE A 482 -6.13 23.43 1.21
N CYS A 483 -6.37 22.51 2.16
CA CYS A 483 -7.07 22.82 3.40
C CYS A 483 -6.37 23.93 4.19
N LEU A 484 -5.04 23.90 4.28
CA LEU A 484 -4.26 24.93 4.98
C LEU A 484 -4.38 26.30 4.32
N LEU A 485 -4.11 26.38 3.01
CA LEU A 485 -4.16 27.64 2.29
C LEU A 485 -5.55 28.28 2.39
N GLU A 486 -6.60 27.50 2.13
CA GLU A 486 -7.96 28.05 2.05
C GLU A 486 -8.53 28.39 3.43
N ASN A 487 -8.30 27.58 4.47
CA ASN A 487 -8.88 27.84 5.80
C ASN A 487 -8.09 28.89 6.60
N TYR A 488 -6.79 29.04 6.36
CA TYR A 488 -5.93 29.96 7.12
C TYR A 488 -5.61 31.28 6.40
N GLN A 489 -6.21 31.54 5.24
CA GLN A 489 -6.08 32.82 4.52
C GLN A 489 -6.56 34.01 5.35
N GLN A 490 -5.93 35.16 5.13
CA GLN A 490 -6.25 36.45 5.72
C GLN A 490 -6.75 37.41 4.62
N VAL A 491 -7.33 38.54 5.05
CA VAL A 491 -7.90 39.55 4.15
C VAL A 491 -6.90 40.11 3.14
N ASP A 492 -5.61 40.15 3.48
CA ASP A 492 -4.52 40.64 2.62
C ASP A 492 -3.95 39.55 1.69
N GLY A 493 -4.51 38.34 1.71
CA GLY A 493 -4.05 37.19 0.94
C GLY A 493 -2.89 36.41 1.59
N SER A 494 -2.41 36.83 2.75
CA SER A 494 -1.44 36.04 3.52
C SER A 494 -2.09 34.81 4.14
N VAL A 495 -1.31 33.76 4.42
CA VAL A 495 -1.80 32.50 5.01
C VAL A 495 -1.07 32.22 6.31
N VAL A 496 -1.83 32.11 7.41
CA VAL A 496 -1.27 31.77 8.73
C VAL A 496 -0.86 30.29 8.76
N ILE A 497 0.31 30.00 9.30
CA ILE A 497 0.79 28.62 9.49
C ILE A 497 0.32 28.14 10.87
N PRO A 498 -0.38 26.99 10.96
CA PRO A 498 -0.77 26.40 12.25
C PRO A 498 0.43 26.16 13.16
N GLU A 499 0.26 26.40 14.46
CA GLU A 499 1.33 26.26 15.47
C GLU A 499 2.12 24.94 15.36
N PRO A 500 1.48 23.75 15.18
CA PRO A 500 2.24 22.49 15.12
C PRO A 500 3.25 22.40 13.97
N LEU A 501 3.02 23.12 12.86
CA LEU A 501 3.88 23.08 11.68
C LEU A 501 5.03 24.09 11.76
N ARG A 502 4.93 25.14 12.58
CA ARG A 502 5.92 26.21 12.64
C ARG A 502 7.35 25.74 12.97
N PRO A 503 7.58 24.79 13.90
CA PRO A 503 8.92 24.26 14.15
C PRO A 503 9.55 23.61 12.91
N PHE A 504 8.73 23.02 12.04
CA PHE A 504 9.17 22.37 10.80
C PHE A 504 9.27 23.35 9.62
N MET A 505 8.68 24.55 9.75
CA MET A 505 8.75 25.66 8.81
C MET A 505 9.86 26.67 9.16
N GLY A 506 10.84 26.30 9.98
CA GLY A 506 11.91 27.20 10.44
C GLY A 506 11.41 28.35 11.31
N GLY A 507 10.28 28.18 11.99
CA GLY A 507 9.65 29.19 12.82
C GLY A 507 8.76 30.18 12.06
N LEU A 508 8.58 30.02 10.74
CA LEU A 508 7.69 30.88 9.96
C LEU A 508 6.25 30.78 10.46
N GLN A 509 5.63 31.93 10.72
CA GLN A 509 4.27 32.02 11.26
C GLN A 509 3.20 32.31 10.19
N CYS A 510 3.61 32.92 9.07
CA CYS A 510 2.71 33.37 8.02
C CYS A 510 3.42 33.35 6.66
N ILE A 511 2.73 32.91 5.62
CA ILE A 511 3.14 33.01 4.22
C ILE A 511 2.60 34.33 3.67
N THR A 512 3.48 35.22 3.23
CA THR A 512 3.11 36.56 2.74
C THR A 512 3.60 36.77 1.31
N SER A 513 2.95 37.67 0.57
CA SER A 513 3.39 38.03 -0.78
C SER A 513 4.84 38.51 -0.78
N LYS A 514 5.59 38.13 -1.83
CA LYS A 514 6.98 38.52 -2.04
C LYS A 514 7.11 39.92 -2.63
N SER A 515 6.04 40.43 -3.22
CA SER A 515 5.99 41.76 -3.83
C SER A 515 5.63 42.79 -2.76
N LYS A 516 6.64 43.32 -2.07
CA LYS A 516 6.55 44.61 -1.37
C LYS A 516 7.37 45.66 -2.09
#